data_AF-A0A7Y5ATD5-F1
#
_entry.id   AF-A0A7Y5ATD5-F1
#
_cell.length_a   1.000
_cell.length_b   1.000
_cell.length_c   1.000
_cell.angle_alpha   90.00
_cell.angle_beta   90.00
_cell.angle_gamma   90.00
#
_symmetry.space_group_name_H-M   'P 1'
#
loop_
_entity.id
_entity.type
_entity.pdbx_description
1 polymer ?
#
loop_
_entity_poly.entity_id
_entity_poly.type
_entity_poly.pdbx_seq_one_letter_code
_entity_poly.pdbx_strand_id
1 'polypeptide(L)'
;MRFMLTALLAFVLLPAVAKATPQFTESQCQMLNAQRLEVRRQLRQPYNAEHGQQLQARQKELERLLKQHCKQPVKDPPAALAQQPLPVQPLQQLR
;
A
#
# COMPACT_ATOMS: atom_id res chain seq x y z
N MET A 1 -58.67 3.60 -0.72
CA MET A 1 -57.45 4.43 -0.64
C MET A 1 -56.48 3.85 0.39
N ARG A 2 -55.74 2.77 0.07
CA ARG A 2 -54.80 2.11 1.02
C ARG A 2 -53.59 1.46 0.32
N PHE A 3 -53.17 1.98 -0.84
CA PHE A 3 -52.03 1.44 -1.59
C PHE A 3 -50.90 2.46 -1.77
N MET A 4 -50.65 3.31 -0.77
CA MET A 4 -49.65 4.39 -0.84
C MET A 4 -48.65 4.37 0.33
N LEU A 5 -48.43 3.21 0.97
CA LEU A 5 -47.50 3.10 2.10
C LEU A 5 -46.43 2.01 1.95
N THR A 6 -46.46 1.23 0.87
CA THR A 6 -45.50 0.14 0.65
C THR A 6 -44.31 0.53 -0.24
N ALA A 7 -44.25 1.77 -0.76
CA ALA A 7 -43.21 2.18 -1.70
C ALA A 7 -41.94 2.78 -1.05
N LEU A 8 -41.92 3.03 0.26
CA LEU A 8 -40.80 3.73 0.91
C LEU A 8 -39.74 2.84 1.56
N LEU A 9 -39.97 1.51 1.65
CA LEU A 9 -39.08 0.60 2.38
C LEU A 9 -38.05 -0.14 1.51
N ALA A 10 -38.01 0.12 0.20
CA ALA A 10 -37.14 -0.63 -0.73
C ALA A 10 -35.76 0.01 -0.96
N PHE A 11 -35.46 1.19 -0.37
CA PHE A 11 -34.26 1.96 -0.75
C PHE A 11 -33.12 1.97 0.30
N VAL A 12 -33.27 1.30 1.44
CA VAL A 12 -32.33 1.46 2.59
C VAL A 12 -31.35 0.29 2.76
N LEU A 13 -31.28 -0.64 1.80
CA LEU A 13 -30.40 -1.80 1.88
C LEU A 13 -29.49 -1.92 0.65
N LEU A 14 -28.91 -0.82 0.17
CA LEU A 14 -27.63 -0.96 -0.54
C LEU A 14 -26.58 -1.29 0.52
N PRO A 15 -26.01 -2.52 0.56
CA PRO A 15 -24.82 -2.73 1.34
C PRO A 15 -23.77 -1.82 0.70
N ALA A 16 -23.32 -0.83 1.46
CA ALA A 16 -22.10 -0.13 1.14
C ALA A 16 -21.02 -1.21 1.13
N VAL A 17 -20.75 -1.78 -0.04
CA VAL A 17 -19.58 -2.60 -0.31
C VAL A 17 -18.42 -1.60 -0.31
N ALA A 18 -18.07 -1.12 0.89
CA ALA A 18 -16.81 -0.51 1.14
C ALA A 18 -15.80 -1.58 0.74
N LYS A 19 -15.28 -1.46 -0.49
CA LYS A 19 -14.11 -2.19 -0.92
C LYS A 19 -12.99 -1.69 -0.02
N ALA A 20 -12.88 -2.31 1.17
CA ALA A 20 -11.75 -2.14 2.04
C ALA A 20 -10.56 -2.54 1.18
N THR A 21 -9.82 -1.55 0.71
CA THR A 21 -8.50 -1.82 0.16
C THR A 21 -7.78 -2.61 1.24
N PRO A 22 -7.25 -3.80 0.94
CA PRO A 22 -6.58 -4.61 1.93
C PRO A 22 -5.48 -3.74 2.55
N GLN A 23 -5.65 -3.37 3.81
CA GLN A 23 -4.66 -2.61 4.54
C GLN A 23 -3.53 -3.57 4.85
N PHE A 24 -2.31 -3.12 4.61
CA PHE A 24 -1.15 -3.88 4.98
C PHE A 24 -1.03 -3.92 6.50
N THR A 25 -0.51 -5.03 7.01
CA THR A 25 -0.18 -5.13 8.43
C THR A 25 0.90 -4.10 8.77
N GLU A 26 1.01 -3.75 10.05
CA GLU A 26 2.03 -2.81 10.51
C GLU A 26 3.45 -3.26 10.11
N SER A 27 3.73 -4.56 10.23
CA SER A 27 5.01 -5.16 9.81
C SER A 27 5.29 -5.00 8.32
N GLN A 28 4.28 -5.18 7.46
CA GLN A 28 4.40 -4.97 6.01
C GLN A 28 4.68 -3.50 5.69
N CYS A 29 3.99 -2.58 6.35
CA CYS A 29 4.23 -1.14 6.21
C CYS A 29 5.64 -0.73 6.66
N GLN A 30 6.12 -1.29 7.78
CA GLN A 30 7.49 -1.08 8.26
C GLN A 30 8.52 -1.61 7.25
N MET A 31 8.32 -2.80 6.69
CA MET A 31 9.20 -3.35 5.65
C MET A 31 9.24 -2.47 4.39
N LEU A 32 8.07 -2.03 3.89
CA LEU A 32 8.00 -1.13 2.72
C LEU A 32 8.69 0.21 2.99
N ASN A 33 8.56 0.74 4.21
CA ASN A 33 9.25 1.96 4.60
C ASN A 33 10.76 1.76 4.70
N ALA A 34 11.23 0.63 5.23
CA ALA A 34 12.64 0.27 5.27
C ALA A 34 13.23 0.19 3.85
N GLN A 35 12.51 -0.45 2.92
CA GLN A 35 12.92 -0.51 1.51
C GLN A 35 12.97 0.88 0.87
N ARG A 36 11.98 1.74 1.15
CA ARG A 36 11.98 3.13 0.65
C ARG A 36 13.21 3.88 1.14
N LEU A 37 13.59 3.71 2.40
CA LEU A 37 14.79 4.32 2.97
C LEU A 37 16.06 3.79 2.33
N GLU A 38 16.14 2.48 2.06
CA GLU A 38 17.28 1.86 1.39
C GLU A 38 17.44 2.36 -0.05
N VAL A 39 16.36 2.43 -0.83
CA VAL A 39 16.38 3.01 -2.18
C VAL A 39 16.82 4.48 -2.12
N ARG A 40 16.38 5.25 -1.12
CA ARG A 40 16.86 6.63 -0.92
C ARG A 40 18.35 6.70 -0.57
N ARG A 41 18.91 5.70 0.13
CA ARG A 41 20.36 5.62 0.37
C ARG A 41 21.11 5.31 -0.92
N GLN A 42 20.63 4.35 -1.71
CA GLN A 42 21.22 3.99 -3.00
C GLN A 42 21.20 5.16 -3.99
N LEU A 43 20.12 5.95 -4.00
CA LEU A 43 20.03 7.19 -4.79
C LEU A 43 20.97 8.32 -4.32
N ARG A 44 21.62 8.20 -3.16
CA ARG A 44 22.67 9.14 -2.72
C ARG A 44 24.07 8.67 -3.12
N GLN A 45 24.21 7.44 -3.58
CA GLN A 45 25.46 6.90 -4.09
C GLN A 45 25.59 7.16 -5.59
N PRO A 46 26.81 7.14 -6.14
CA PRO A 46 27.00 7.16 -7.58
C PRO A 46 26.31 5.95 -8.24
N TYR A 47 25.60 6.20 -9.33
CA TYR A 47 24.94 5.17 -10.14
C TYR A 47 25.03 5.51 -11.63
N ASN A 48 24.89 4.50 -12.48
CA ASN A 48 24.72 4.72 -13.92
C ASN A 48 23.26 5.12 -14.23
N ALA A 49 23.02 5.67 -15.43
CA ALA A 49 21.73 6.25 -15.79
C ALA A 49 20.56 5.23 -15.70
N GLU A 50 20.79 4.00 -16.18
CA GLU A 50 19.77 2.93 -16.15
C GLU A 50 19.41 2.54 -14.71
N HIS A 51 20.41 2.33 -13.86
CA HIS A 51 20.22 2.00 -12.46
C HIS A 51 19.52 3.14 -11.71
N GLY A 52 19.87 4.40 -12.02
CA GLY A 52 19.20 5.58 -11.48
C GLY A 52 17.70 5.61 -11.82
N GLN A 53 17.33 5.30 -13.07
CA GLN A 53 15.92 5.24 -13.48
C GLN A 53 15.17 4.11 -12.76
N GLN A 54 15.78 2.94 -12.61
CA GLN A 54 15.19 1.82 -11.87
C GLN A 54 14.97 2.18 -10.40
N LEU A 55 15.96 2.79 -9.74
CA LEU A 55 15.84 3.24 -8.35
C LEU A 55 14.73 4.28 -8.17
N GLN A 56 14.61 5.25 -9.08
CA GLN A 56 13.55 6.25 -9.04
C GLN A 56 12.16 5.64 -9.26
N ALA A 57 12.02 4.69 -10.20
CA ALA A 57 10.78 3.97 -10.43
C ALA A 57 10.36 3.19 -9.17
N ARG A 58 11.31 2.47 -8.58
CA ARG A 58 11.10 1.71 -7.34
C ARG A 58 10.72 2.61 -6.17
N GLN A 59 11.35 3.80 -6.04
CA GLN A 59 10.99 4.75 -5.00
C GLN A 59 9.53 5.21 -5.14
N LYS A 60 9.10 5.57 -6.35
CA LYS A 60 7.72 6.01 -6.62
C LYS A 60 6.70 4.91 -6.32
N GLU A 61 7.02 3.67 -6.67
CA GLU A 61 6.17 2.52 -6.39
C GLU A 61 6.00 2.29 -4.88
N LEU A 62 7.11 2.29 -4.13
CA LEU A 62 7.09 2.13 -2.67
C LEU A 62 6.31 3.26 -2.00
N GLU A 63 6.46 4.50 -2.46
CA GLU A 63 5.68 5.64 -1.96
C GLU A 63 4.19 5.50 -2.26
N ARG A 64 3.82 5.00 -3.44
CA ARG A 64 2.44 4.72 -3.80
C ARG A 64 1.84 3.64 -2.90
N LEU A 65 2.55 2.52 -2.70
CA LEU A 65 2.09 1.41 -1.86
C LEU A 65 1.88 1.86 -0.41
N LEU A 66 2.83 2.62 0.15
CA LEU A 66 2.70 3.20 1.48
C LEU A 66 1.49 4.13 1.59
N LYS A 67 1.24 4.99 0.60
CA LYS A 67 0.06 5.88 0.60
C LYS A 67 -1.26 5.12 0.47
N GLN A 68 -1.29 4.04 -0.30
CA GLN A 68 -2.52 3.30 -0.61
C GLN A 68 -2.91 2.29 0.48
N HIS A 69 -1.93 1.69 1.14
CA HIS A 69 -2.16 0.54 2.03
C HIS A 69 -1.75 0.77 3.49
N CYS A 70 -0.97 1.83 3.79
CA CYS A 70 -0.52 2.13 5.15
C CYS A 70 -1.22 3.39 5.66
N LYS A 71 -2.08 3.24 6.67
CA LYS A 71 -2.89 4.33 7.23
C LYS A 71 -2.07 5.41 7.97
N GLN A 72 -0.82 5.11 8.33
CA GLN A 72 0.12 6.07 8.92
C GLN A 72 1.55 5.78 8.46
N PRO A 73 2.36 6.82 8.19
CA PRO A 73 3.80 6.64 8.00
C PRO A 73 4.41 6.26 9.34
N VAL A 74 4.77 4.97 9.50
CA VAL A 74 5.56 4.53 10.64
C VAL A 74 6.89 5.27 10.58
N LYS A 75 7.14 6.13 11.57
CA LYS A 75 8.21 7.15 11.53
C LYS A 75 9.61 6.52 11.41
N ASP A 76 9.79 5.34 12.00
CA ASP A 76 11.02 4.54 11.90
C ASP A 76 10.68 3.05 11.94
N PRO A 77 11.07 2.24 10.94
CA PRO A 77 10.94 0.80 11.05
C PRO A 77 11.93 0.26 12.10
N PRO A 78 11.52 -0.70 12.95
CA PRO A 78 12.43 -1.35 13.89
C PRO A 78 13.60 -1.97 13.12
N ALA A 79 14.82 -1.78 13.63
CA ALA A 79 16.07 -2.17 12.96
C ALA A 79 16.11 -3.66 12.52
N ALA A 80 15.33 -4.52 13.19
CA ALA A 80 15.19 -5.94 12.88
C ALA A 80 14.55 -6.25 11.51
N LEU A 81 13.72 -5.36 10.95
CA LEU A 81 13.04 -5.59 9.66
C LEU A 81 13.87 -5.15 8.44
N ALA A 82 14.97 -4.42 8.64
CA ALA A 82 15.80 -3.92 7.55
C ALA A 82 16.65 -5.02 6.86
N GLN A 83 16.65 -6.25 7.39
CA GLN A 83 17.51 -7.35 6.94
C GLN A 83 16.75 -8.55 6.37
N GLN A 84 15.42 -8.51 6.25
CA GLN A 84 14.68 -9.67 5.73
C GLN A 84 14.71 -9.69 4.18
N PRO A 85 15.21 -10.77 3.55
CA PRO A 85 15.05 -11.01 2.12
C PRO A 85 13.56 -11.24 1.82
N LEU A 86 13.06 -10.58 0.78
CA LEU A 86 11.70 -10.73 0.26
C LEU A 86 11.34 -12.22 0.03
N PRO A 87 10.16 -12.71 0.47
CA PRO A 87 9.44 -13.66 -0.35
C PRO A 87 8.93 -12.86 -1.56
N VAL A 88 9.49 -13.13 -2.75
CA VAL A 88 9.01 -12.60 -4.03
C VAL A 88 7.61 -13.19 -4.27
N GLN A 89 6.57 -12.63 -3.63
CA GLN A 89 5.21 -13.01 -3.93
C GLN A 89 4.75 -12.23 -5.16
N PRO A 90 4.30 -12.90 -6.23
CA PRO A 90 3.82 -12.23 -7.42
C PRO A 90 2.57 -11.42 -7.08
N LEU A 91 2.56 -10.17 -7.54
CA LEU A 91 1.51 -9.17 -7.38
C LEU A 91 0.12 -9.57 -7.96
N GLN A 92 -0.08 -10.83 -8.36
CA GLN A 92 -1.29 -11.31 -9.03
C GLN A 92 -2.43 -11.68 -8.09
N GLN A 93 -2.20 -11.78 -6.79
CA GLN A 93 -3.23 -12.25 -5.84
C GLN A 93 -4.14 -11.13 -5.30
N LEU A 94 -3.98 -9.89 -5.80
CA LEU A 94 -4.77 -8.72 -5.39
C LEU A 94 -5.94 -8.43 -6.34
N ARG A 95 -6.67 -9.47 -6.79
CA ARG A 95 -7.81 -9.34 -7.70
C ARG A 95 -9.14 -9.63 -7.02
#